data_AF-A0A2D0JQD4-F1
#
_entry.id   AF-A0A2D0JQD4-F1
#
_cell.length_a   1.000
_cell.length_b   1.000
_cell.length_c   1.000
_cell.angle_alpha   90.00
_cell.angle_beta   90.00
_cell.angle_gamma   90.00
#
_symmetry.space_group_name_H-M   'P 1'
#
loop_
_entity.id
_entity.type
_entity.pdbx_description
1 polymer ?
#
loop_
_entity_poly.entity_id
_entity_poly.type
_entity_poly.pdbx_seq_one_letter_code
_entity_poly.pdbx_strand_id
1 'polypeptide(L)' 'MLKHQHKRYQPVTITLPDGTSGQIIADRRCAIFYDFPPEVKIEQANNNQKAEVDSSFLTRKPD' A
#
# COMPACT_ATOMS: atom_id res chain seq x y z
N MET A 1 9.32 -12.24 10.29
CA MET A 1 8.85 -10.92 10.74
C MET A 1 9.51 -9.80 9.93
N LEU A 2 8.71 -9.08 9.15
CA LEU A 2 9.17 -8.02 8.26
C LEU A 2 9.09 -6.67 8.98
N LYS A 3 10.17 -5.88 8.93
CA LYS A 3 10.27 -4.60 9.64
C LYS A 3 10.17 -3.45 8.64
N HIS A 4 9.25 -2.52 8.86
CA HIS A 4 9.07 -1.37 7.99
C HIS A 4 8.93 -0.06 8.79
N GLN A 5 9.59 1.00 8.35
CA GLN A 5 9.42 2.34 8.93
C GLN A 5 8.48 3.17 8.06
N HIS A 6 7.32 3.52 8.60
CA HIS A 6 6.37 4.38 7.90
C HIS A 6 6.73 5.85 8.07
N LYS A 7 6.63 6.62 6.98
CA LYS A 7 6.58 8.09 7.03
C LYS A 7 5.14 8.55 7.20
N ARG A 8 4.98 9.74 7.78
CA ARG A 8 3.67 10.34 8.03
C ARG A 8 2.90 10.52 6.72
N TYR A 9 1.67 10.02 6.66
CA TYR A 9 0.77 10.04 5.49
C TYR A 9 1.37 9.45 4.20
N GLN A 10 2.46 8.67 4.28
CA GLN A 10 2.99 8.00 3.09
C GLN A 10 2.36 6.60 3.00
N PRO A 11 1.57 6.32 1.94
CA PRO A 11 1.03 5.00 1.71
C PRO A 11 2.15 4.01 1.39
N VAL A 12 1.99 2.79 1.90
CA VAL A 12 2.84 1.64 1.59
C VAL A 12 1.94 0.56 1.01
N THR A 13 2.32 0.05 -0.15
CA THR A 13 1.56 -1.01 -0.83
C THR A 13 2.00 -2.36 -0.30
N ILE A 14 1.03 -3.21 0.01
CA ILE A 14 1.24 -4.61 0.36
C ILE A 14 0.60 -5.45 -0.70
N THR A 15 1.36 -6.40 -1.24
CA THR A 15 0.87 -7.39 -2.19
C THR A 15 0.86 -8.75 -1.51
N LEU A 16 -0.32 -9.35 -1.42
CA LEU A 16 -0.55 -10.66 -0.86
C LEU A 16 -0.23 -11.76 -1.89
N PRO A 17 -0.05 -13.02 -1.45
CA PRO A 17 0.37 -14.11 -2.33
C PRO A 17 -0.70 -14.53 -3.33
N ASP A 18 -1.97 -14.18 -3.06
CA ASP A 18 -3.11 -14.37 -3.96
C ASP A 18 -3.19 -13.30 -5.06
N GLY A 19 -2.26 -12.34 -5.07
CA GLY A 19 -2.20 -11.24 -6.02
C GLY A 19 -3.06 -10.04 -5.62
N THR A 20 -3.82 -10.09 -4.53
CA THR A 20 -4.52 -8.91 -4.03
C THR A 20 -3.54 -7.92 -3.43
N SER A 21 -3.86 -6.63 -3.59
CA SER A 21 -3.04 -5.54 -3.05
C SER A 21 -3.87 -4.64 -2.15
N GLY A 22 -3.21 -4.09 -1.12
CA GLY A 22 -3.78 -3.15 -0.17
C GLY A 22 -2.79 -2.05 0.16
N GLN A 23 -3.27 -0.98 0.79
CA GLN A 23 -2.43 0.14 1.22
C GLN A 23 -2.50 0.33 2.72
N ILE A 24 -1.34 0.57 3.34
CA ILE A 24 -1.24 0.98 4.73
C ILE A 24 -0.79 2.43 4.80
N ILE A 25 -1.61 3.26 5.45
CA ILE A 25 -1.34 4.67 5.68
C ILE A 25 -1.28 4.89 7.19
N ALA A 26 -0.17 5.47 7.65
CA ALA A 26 0.00 5.85 9.04
C ALA A 26 -0.12 7.37 9.21
N ASP A 27 -0.99 7.80 10.12
CA ASP A 27 -1.23 9.21 10.45
C ASP A 27 -0.02 9.91 11.11
N ARG A 28 0.90 9.12 11.69
CA ARG A 28 2.14 9.57 12.33
C ARG A 28 3.33 8.73 11.88
N ARG A 29 4.54 9.28 12.01
CA ARG A 29 5.78 8.52 11.77
C ARG A 29 5.95 7.47 12.87
N CYS A 30 5.93 6.20 12.49
CA CYS A 30 6.11 5.08 13.43
C CYS A 30 6.87 3.92 12.76
N ALA A 31 7.46 3.07 13.59
CA ALA A 31 7.91 1.76 13.16
C ALA A 31 6.72 0.80 13.22
N ILE A 32 6.44 0.10 12.13
CA ILE A 32 5.41 -0.93 12.07
C ILE A 32 6.08 -2.28 11.79
N PHE A 33 5.66 -3.29 12.53
CA PHE A 33 6.16 -4.65 12.43
C PHE A 33 5.04 -5.52 11.89
N TYR A 34 5.31 -6.23 10.80
CA TYR A 34 4.35 -7.12 10.20
C TYR A 34 4.79 -8.57 10.39
N ASP A 35 3.82 -9.40 10.74
CA ASP A 35 3.99 -10.85 10.73
C ASP A 35 3.24 -11.41 9.53
N PHE A 36 3.91 -11.37 8.38
CA PHE A 36 3.40 -11.92 7.13
C PHE A 36 4.19 -13.15 6.69
N PRO A 37 3.55 -14.06 5.93
CA PRO A 37 4.24 -15.11 5.20
C PRO A 37 5.34 -14.54 4.27
N PRO A 38 6.40 -15.31 3.97
CA PRO A 38 7.54 -14.85 3.17
C PRO A 38 7.18 -14.44 1.73
N GLU A 39 6.01 -14.86 1.23
CA GLU A 39 5.51 -14.53 -0.11
C GLU A 39 4.94 -13.10 -0.21
N VAL A 40 4.67 -12.44 0.94
CA VAL A 40 4.12 -11.08 0.95
C VAL A 40 5.20 -10.06 0.62
N LYS A 41 4.89 -9.18 -0.34
CA LYS A 41 5.77 -8.09 -0.77
C LYS A 41 5.27 -6.76 -0.23
N ILE A 42 6.19 -5.93 0.24
CA ILE A 42 5.90 -4.58 0.72
C ILE A 42 6.72 -3.58 -0.09
N GLU A 43 6.05 -2.64 -0.73
CA GLU A 43 6.66 -1.62 -1.57
C GLU A 43 6.32 -0.22 -1.05
N GLN A 44 7.33 0.65 -0.93
CA GLN A 44 7.10 2.05 -0.62
C GLN A 44 6.58 2.73 -1.88
N ALA A 45 5.48 3.48 -1.77
CA ALA A 45 5.09 4.39 -2.82
C ALA A 45 6.12 5.52 -2.87
N ASN A 46 7.17 5.30 -3.66
CA ASN A 46 8.13 6.33 -4.01
C ASN A 46 7.40 7.28 -4.96
N ASN A 47 7.28 8.56 -4.60
CA ASN A 47 6.59 9.61 -5.37
C ASN A 47 7.15 9.85 -6.81
N ASN A 48 7.98 8.95 -7.35
CA ASN A 48 8.44 8.94 -8.73
C ASN A 48 7.72 7.89 -9.61
N GLN A 49 6.71 7.18 -9.11
CA GLN A 49 5.79 6.41 -9.96
C GLN A 49 4.43 7.13 -10.02
N LYS A 50 4.36 8.15 -10.87
CA LYS A 50 3.11 8.61 -11.46
C LYS A 50 2.84 7.73 -12.68
N ALA A 51 1.59 7.24 -12.79
CA ALA A 51 1.04 6.32 -13.79
C ALA A 51 1.50 4.87 -13.52
N GLU A 52 0.63 3.91 -13.23
CA GLU A 52 -0.58 3.55 -13.94
C GLU A 52 -1.31 2.46 -13.11
N VAL A 53 -2.24 2.83 -12.23
CA VAL A 53 -3.24 1.87 -11.70
C VAL A 53 -4.56 2.61 -11.60
N ASP A 54 -5.33 2.43 -12.67
CA ASP A 54 -6.78 2.34 -12.68
C ASP A 54 -7.59 3.52 -12.15
N SER A 55 -7.73 4.50 -13.05
CA SER A 55 -8.95 5.27 -13.25
C SER A 55 -10.14 4.38 -13.67
N SER A 56 -10.59 3.45 -12.81
CA SER A 56 -11.79 2.63 -13.08
C SER A 56 -12.78 2.50 -11.92
N PHE A 57 -12.56 3.13 -10.76
CA PHE A 57 -13.48 3.01 -9.61
C PHE A 57 -14.42 4.20 -9.34
N LEU A 58 -14.67 5.09 -10.32
CA LEU A 58 -15.64 6.18 -10.16
C LEU A 58 -16.52 6.36 -11.41
N THR A 59 -17.39 5.38 -11.66
CA THR A 59 -18.64 5.59 -12.41
C THR A 59 -19.81 5.09 -11.58
N ARG A 60 -20.18 5.86 -10.55
CA ARG A 60 -21.56 5.85 -10.05
C ARG A 60 -22.31 6.98 -10.76
N LYS A 61 -23.15 6.60 -11.73
CA LYS A 61 -24.19 7.45 -12.33
C LYS A 61 -25.10 8.01 -11.24
N PRO A 62 -25.51 9.29 -11.31
CA PRO A 62 -26.81 9.71 -10.82
C PRO A 62 -27.83 9.70 -11.98
N ASP A 63 -29.06 9.28 -11.67
CA ASP A 63 -30.27 9.48 -12.48
C ASP A 63 -30.61 10.97 -12.66
#